data_AF-A0A674PDD3-F1
#
_entry.id   AF-A0A674PDD3-F1
#
_cell.length_a   1.000
_cell.length_b   1.000
_cell.length_c   1.000
_cell.angle_alpha   90.00
_cell.angle_beta   90.00
_cell.angle_gamma   90.00
#
_symmetry.space_group_name_H-M   'P 1'
#
loop_
_entity.id
_entity.type
_entity.pdbx_description
1 polymer ?
#
loop_
_entity_poly.entity_id
_entity_poly.type
_entity_poly.pdbx_seq_one_letter_code
_entity_poly.pdbx_strand_id
1 'polypeptide(L)'
;MIVYDTNGEQPLSAMISMITKDNPGVVTCLDEARHGFESGDYVTFTEIQGMTELNGCQPVEIKVLGPYTFSICDTTGFTDYVRGGIVSQVKIPKKISFKSFSSSMADPEVLMTDFAKFDRPAHLHVGFQAIHAFQKKHSHLPTPWSQADGDEFVALAKELNSSLTGSAKVEELDEALLKKLAYVSAGDLAPINAFIGGLAAQEVMKACTGKFMPITQWLYFDSLECLSEEGDFMLTEEECAPRNCRYDGQIAVFGKNMQETLAKQRYFLVGAGAIGCELMKNFAMIGLAAGEGEVIVTDMDTIEKSNLNRQFLFRPSDVTKMKSDTAAMAVKQMNPSMKITPHQNRVGPDTERVYDDDFFESLDGVTNALDNVDARMYMDRRCVYYRKPLLESGTLGTKGNVQVVIPFLTESYSSSQDPPEKSIPICTLKNFPNAIEHTLQWARDEFEGLFKQPPENSMQYLTDPKFMERTLKLPGAQPVEVLEAVYKSLVTDCPHSWADCVAWARNHWQCQYNNNIRQLLHNFPPDQLWRPLLVWAKEMSSPPRI
;
A
#
# COMPACT_ATOMS: atom_id res chain seq x y z
N MET A 1 -11.80 -14.32 20.41
CA MET A 1 -12.12 -13.93 19.01
C MET A 1 -11.66 -15.05 18.08
N ILE A 2 -12.44 -15.38 17.05
CA ILE A 2 -11.96 -16.25 15.97
C ILE A 2 -11.42 -15.34 14.86
N VAL A 3 -10.19 -15.59 14.44
CA VAL A 3 -9.53 -14.89 13.33
C VAL A 3 -9.44 -15.86 12.16
N TYR A 4 -10.13 -15.55 11.06
CA TYR A 4 -10.20 -16.40 9.86
C TYR A 4 -8.99 -16.24 8.94
N ASP A 5 -8.37 -15.06 8.97
CA ASP A 5 -7.22 -14.71 8.15
C ASP A 5 -6.29 -13.85 9.00
N THR A 6 -5.11 -14.35 9.31
CA THR A 6 -4.18 -13.70 10.25
C THR A 6 -3.29 -12.67 9.60
N ASN A 7 -3.04 -12.75 8.29
CA ASN A 7 -2.03 -11.92 7.62
C ASN A 7 -2.56 -11.13 6.42
N GLY A 8 -3.74 -11.47 5.89
CA GLY A 8 -4.33 -10.74 4.76
C GLY A 8 -3.77 -11.10 3.40
N GLU A 9 -2.73 -11.93 3.36
CA GLU A 9 -2.08 -12.36 2.14
C GLU A 9 -2.94 -13.44 1.46
N GLN A 10 -2.97 -13.39 0.13
CA GLN A 10 -3.67 -14.42 -0.64
C GLN A 10 -3.04 -15.79 -0.37
N PRO A 11 -3.84 -16.87 -0.30
CA PRO A 11 -3.30 -18.22 -0.16
C PRO A 11 -2.31 -18.53 -1.28
N LEU A 12 -1.12 -18.99 -0.89
CA LEU A 12 -0.08 -19.36 -1.84
C LEU A 12 -0.44 -20.65 -2.58
N SER A 13 0.05 -20.79 -3.80
CA SER A 13 -0.07 -22.02 -4.59
C SER A 13 1.22 -22.33 -5.32
N ALA A 14 1.53 -23.62 -5.47
CA ALA A 14 2.70 -24.07 -6.21
C ALA A 14 2.40 -25.37 -6.97
N MET A 15 3.07 -25.56 -8.10
CA MET A 15 3.01 -26.80 -8.88
C MET A 15 3.97 -27.84 -8.32
N ILE A 16 3.53 -29.10 -8.33
CA ILE A 16 4.25 -30.24 -7.76
C ILE A 16 5.07 -30.93 -8.84
N SER A 17 6.32 -31.23 -8.49
CA SER A 17 7.25 -32.02 -9.30
C SER A 17 7.21 -33.49 -8.88
N MET A 18 7.31 -33.77 -7.58
CA MET A 18 7.38 -35.12 -7.02
C MET A 18 6.81 -35.16 -5.59
N ILE A 19 6.23 -36.30 -5.22
CA ILE A 19 5.87 -36.63 -3.84
C ILE A 19 6.49 -37.99 -3.47
N THR A 20 7.25 -38.06 -2.39
CA THR A 20 7.80 -39.33 -1.89
C THR A 20 6.77 -40.13 -1.12
N LYS A 21 6.92 -41.45 -1.14
CA LYS A 21 6.13 -42.39 -0.34
C LYS A 21 6.94 -42.79 0.90
N ASP A 22 6.88 -41.95 1.92
CA ASP A 22 7.72 -42.03 3.13
C ASP A 22 6.97 -41.50 4.37
N ASN A 23 7.60 -41.60 5.55
CA ASN A 23 7.12 -41.04 6.80
C ASN A 23 8.19 -40.14 7.45
N PRO A 24 8.06 -38.80 7.34
CA PRO A 24 7.00 -38.06 6.65
C PRO A 24 7.17 -38.06 5.12
N GLY A 25 6.07 -37.95 4.38
CA GLY A 25 6.13 -37.75 2.92
C GLY A 25 6.75 -36.40 2.59
N VAL A 26 7.51 -36.31 1.49
CA VAL A 26 8.20 -35.09 1.05
C VAL A 26 7.65 -34.66 -0.30
N VAL A 27 7.19 -33.43 -0.37
CA VAL A 27 6.73 -32.77 -1.60
C VAL A 27 7.87 -31.90 -2.13
N THR A 28 8.13 -32.03 -3.43
CA THR A 28 9.07 -31.20 -4.18
C THR A 28 8.29 -30.38 -5.22
N CYS A 29 8.40 -29.05 -5.15
CA CYS A 29 7.84 -28.11 -6.12
C CYS A 29 8.71 -28.00 -7.37
N LEU A 30 8.18 -27.38 -8.42
CA LEU A 30 8.97 -27.11 -9.64
C LEU A 30 10.14 -26.13 -9.38
N ASP A 31 11.29 -26.42 -10.00
CA ASP A 31 12.57 -25.75 -9.74
C ASP A 31 12.58 -24.24 -10.04
N GLU A 32 11.67 -23.74 -10.88
CA GLU A 32 11.64 -22.33 -11.32
C GLU A 32 10.82 -21.42 -10.39
N ALA A 33 10.04 -21.99 -9.47
CA ALA A 33 9.18 -21.23 -8.56
C ALA A 33 9.30 -21.72 -7.11
N ARG A 34 9.80 -20.85 -6.22
CA ARG A 34 9.78 -21.10 -4.77
C ARG A 34 8.34 -21.19 -4.29
N HIS A 35 8.06 -22.11 -3.38
CA HIS A 35 6.69 -22.29 -2.87
C HIS A 35 6.23 -21.17 -1.92
N GLY A 36 7.16 -20.49 -1.24
CA GLY A 36 6.85 -19.37 -0.34
C GLY A 36 6.14 -19.73 0.97
N PHE A 37 5.70 -20.98 1.16
CA PHE A 37 5.12 -21.45 2.44
C PHE A 37 6.09 -21.36 3.63
N GLU A 38 5.52 -21.34 4.83
CA GLU A 38 6.22 -21.36 6.12
C GLU A 38 5.92 -22.65 6.89
N SER A 39 6.79 -23.02 7.85
CA SER A 39 6.51 -24.19 8.70
C SER A 39 5.33 -23.92 9.64
N GLY A 40 4.38 -24.85 9.72
CA GLY A 40 3.11 -24.66 10.42
C GLY A 40 1.98 -24.15 9.53
N ASP A 41 2.24 -23.86 8.25
CA ASP A 41 1.18 -23.67 7.26
C ASP A 41 0.40 -24.96 7.04
N TYR A 42 -0.85 -24.82 6.57
CA TYR A 42 -1.68 -25.94 6.15
C TYR A 42 -1.92 -25.88 4.66
N VAL A 43 -1.92 -27.03 4.00
CA VAL A 43 -2.11 -27.13 2.54
C VAL A 43 -3.12 -28.22 2.16
N THR A 44 -3.70 -28.08 0.97
CA THR A 44 -4.48 -29.13 0.29
C THR A 44 -3.98 -29.32 -1.13
N PHE A 45 -4.36 -30.43 -1.76
CA PHE A 45 -3.86 -30.83 -3.07
C PHE A 45 -4.96 -31.04 -4.08
N THR A 46 -4.66 -30.78 -5.35
CA THR A 46 -5.55 -31.05 -6.48
C THR A 46 -4.74 -31.52 -7.68
N GLU A 47 -5.39 -32.22 -8.62
CA GLU A 47 -4.80 -32.64 -9.90
C GLU A 47 -3.58 -33.56 -9.84
N ILE A 48 -3.31 -34.19 -8.68
CA ILE A 48 -2.23 -35.18 -8.57
C ILE A 48 -2.66 -36.45 -9.31
N GLN A 49 -1.85 -36.92 -10.25
CA GLN A 49 -2.01 -38.23 -10.89
C GLN A 49 -1.11 -39.25 -10.17
N GLY A 50 -1.69 -40.36 -9.72
CA GLY A 50 -1.08 -41.21 -8.70
C GLY A 50 -1.14 -40.54 -7.32
N MET A 51 -1.10 -41.31 -6.22
CA MET A 51 -1.30 -40.78 -4.87
C MET A 51 -2.60 -39.94 -4.74
N THR A 52 -3.69 -40.40 -5.36
CA THR A 52 -4.97 -39.67 -5.47
C THR A 52 -5.66 -39.40 -4.14
N GLU A 53 -5.27 -40.11 -3.09
CA GLU A 53 -5.71 -39.93 -1.71
C GLU A 53 -5.43 -38.52 -1.17
N LEU A 54 -4.44 -37.83 -1.75
CA LEU A 54 -4.13 -36.44 -1.41
C LEU A 54 -5.09 -35.43 -2.07
N ASN A 55 -5.72 -35.76 -3.20
CA ASN A 55 -6.58 -34.82 -3.91
C ASN A 55 -7.84 -34.51 -3.09
N GLY A 56 -8.05 -33.24 -2.75
CA GLY A 56 -9.17 -32.79 -1.92
C GLY A 56 -9.10 -33.26 -0.47
N CYS A 57 -7.90 -33.61 0.02
CA CYS A 57 -7.72 -34.01 1.41
C CYS A 57 -8.02 -32.85 2.38
N GLN A 58 -8.31 -33.21 3.64
CA GLN A 58 -8.34 -32.21 4.72
C GLN A 58 -6.98 -31.51 4.81
N PRO A 59 -6.95 -30.22 5.22
CA PRO A 59 -5.70 -29.47 5.26
C PRO A 59 -4.64 -30.16 6.11
N VAL A 60 -3.45 -30.33 5.54
CA VAL A 60 -2.31 -31.00 6.17
C VAL A 60 -1.29 -29.96 6.60
N GLU A 61 -0.85 -30.04 7.85
CA GLU A 61 0.23 -29.18 8.36
C GLU A 61 1.56 -29.55 7.69
N ILE A 62 2.31 -28.54 7.27
CA ILE A 62 3.58 -28.73 6.59
C ILE A 62 4.77 -28.30 7.45
N LYS A 63 5.93 -28.89 7.16
CA LYS A 63 7.22 -28.43 7.67
C LYS A 63 8.17 -28.17 6.49
N VAL A 64 8.63 -26.94 6.37
CA VAL A 64 9.50 -26.52 5.28
C VAL A 64 10.88 -27.14 5.46
N LEU A 65 11.39 -27.77 4.41
CA LEU A 65 12.72 -28.41 4.37
C LEU A 65 13.72 -27.60 3.55
N GLY A 66 13.23 -26.79 2.62
CA GLY A 66 14.01 -25.89 1.76
C GLY A 66 13.09 -24.98 0.95
N PRO A 67 13.62 -24.17 0.02
CA PRO A 67 12.83 -23.24 -0.79
C PRO A 67 11.90 -23.91 -1.82
N TYR A 68 12.12 -25.20 -2.11
CA TYR A 68 11.38 -26.00 -3.08
C TYR A 68 10.80 -27.29 -2.49
N THR A 69 11.00 -27.53 -1.19
CA THR A 69 10.63 -28.81 -0.57
C THR A 69 10.06 -28.63 0.83
N PHE A 70 9.04 -29.41 1.14
CA PHE A 70 8.42 -29.46 2.46
C PHE A 70 7.88 -30.86 2.75
N SER A 71 7.79 -31.23 4.03
CA SER A 71 7.21 -32.50 4.45
C SER A 71 5.73 -32.35 4.82
N ILE A 72 4.98 -33.44 4.64
CA ILE A 72 3.55 -33.57 4.93
C ILE A 72 3.30 -34.76 5.88
N CYS A 73 2.07 -35.29 5.91
CA CYS A 73 1.70 -36.47 6.67
C CYS A 73 2.42 -37.76 6.21
N ASP A 74 2.19 -38.87 6.92
CA ASP A 74 2.63 -40.19 6.49
C ASP A 74 1.95 -40.57 5.16
N THR A 75 2.77 -40.89 4.15
CA THR A 75 2.32 -41.25 2.81
C THR A 75 2.58 -42.72 2.47
N THR A 76 3.16 -43.50 3.39
CA THR A 76 3.56 -44.90 3.15
C THR A 76 2.39 -45.80 2.71
N GLY A 77 1.18 -45.50 3.18
CA GLY A 77 -0.05 -46.21 2.83
C GLY A 77 -0.71 -45.81 1.50
N PHE A 78 -0.20 -44.79 0.80
CA PHE A 78 -0.85 -44.26 -0.41
C PHE A 78 -0.38 -44.95 -1.68
N THR A 79 -1.14 -44.77 -2.76
CA THR A 79 -0.69 -45.15 -4.11
C THR A 79 0.56 -44.38 -4.55
N ASP A 80 1.33 -44.95 -5.47
CA ASP A 80 2.56 -44.31 -5.94
C ASP A 80 2.23 -43.05 -6.76
N TYR A 81 2.99 -41.98 -6.53
CA TYR A 81 2.90 -40.75 -7.31
C TYR A 81 3.32 -41.00 -8.76
N VAL A 82 2.57 -40.43 -9.72
CA VAL A 82 2.89 -40.52 -11.15
C VAL A 82 3.38 -39.18 -11.69
N ARG A 83 2.54 -38.13 -11.62
CA ARG A 83 2.86 -36.79 -12.14
C ARG A 83 1.86 -35.73 -11.71
N GLY A 84 2.26 -34.46 -11.89
CA GLY A 84 1.37 -33.31 -11.81
C GLY A 84 0.94 -32.99 -10.39
N GLY A 85 -0.04 -32.10 -10.29
CA GLY A 85 -0.61 -31.68 -9.03
C GLY A 85 -0.28 -30.25 -8.65
N ILE A 86 -1.23 -29.65 -7.94
CA ILE A 86 -1.16 -28.29 -7.44
C ILE A 86 -1.36 -28.37 -5.93
N VAL A 87 -0.43 -27.78 -5.17
CA VAL A 87 -0.59 -27.54 -3.74
C VAL A 87 -1.13 -26.13 -3.53
N SER A 88 -2.12 -25.99 -2.65
CA SER A 88 -2.73 -24.72 -2.28
C SER A 88 -2.74 -24.55 -0.77
N GLN A 89 -2.28 -23.41 -0.28
CA GLN A 89 -2.34 -23.05 1.14
C GLN A 89 -3.81 -22.91 1.57
N VAL A 90 -4.10 -23.37 2.79
CA VAL A 90 -5.40 -23.21 3.43
C VAL A 90 -5.21 -22.43 4.73
N LYS A 91 -5.85 -21.27 4.83
CA LYS A 91 -5.81 -20.46 6.05
C LYS A 91 -6.73 -21.08 7.10
N ILE A 92 -6.15 -21.65 8.15
CA ILE A 92 -6.91 -22.24 9.26
C ILE A 92 -7.32 -21.14 10.25
N PRO A 93 -8.62 -21.03 10.61
CA PRO A 93 -9.06 -20.07 11.60
C PRO A 93 -8.38 -20.28 12.96
N LYS A 94 -7.84 -19.21 13.53
CA LYS A 94 -7.15 -19.22 14.83
C LYS A 94 -8.02 -18.59 15.91
N LYS A 95 -8.15 -19.26 17.05
CA LYS A 95 -8.79 -18.69 18.24
C LYS A 95 -7.76 -17.86 19.01
N ILE A 96 -8.02 -16.56 19.12
CA ILE A 96 -7.25 -15.62 19.94
C ILE A 96 -8.03 -15.31 21.22
N SER A 97 -7.34 -15.39 22.35
CA SER A 97 -7.89 -15.09 23.68
C SER A 97 -7.32 -13.75 24.17
N PHE A 98 -8.18 -12.90 24.70
CA PHE A 98 -7.82 -11.60 25.23
C PHE A 98 -7.98 -11.62 26.75
N LYS A 99 -7.00 -11.10 27.49
CA LYS A 99 -7.16 -10.81 28.92
C LYS A 99 -8.19 -9.70 29.10
N SER A 100 -8.86 -9.66 30.25
CA SER A 100 -9.69 -8.50 30.62
C SER A 100 -8.80 -7.26 30.80
N PHE A 101 -9.39 -6.06 30.69
CA PHE A 101 -8.64 -4.81 30.86
C PHE A 101 -7.79 -4.79 32.15
N SER A 102 -8.39 -5.13 33.30
CA SER A 102 -7.69 -5.16 34.59
C SER A 102 -6.55 -6.19 34.63
N SER A 103 -6.74 -7.38 34.05
CA SER A 103 -5.69 -8.40 34.00
C SER A 103 -4.58 -8.01 33.04
N SER A 104 -4.91 -7.39 31.90
CA SER A 104 -3.95 -6.90 30.92
C SER A 104 -3.16 -5.69 31.40
N MET A 105 -3.69 -4.92 32.34
CA MET A 105 -3.00 -3.79 32.97
C MET A 105 -1.99 -4.26 34.03
N ALA A 106 -2.25 -5.38 34.69
CA ALA A 106 -1.30 -5.97 35.64
C ALA A 106 -0.20 -6.81 34.96
N ASP A 107 -0.46 -7.32 33.76
CA ASP A 107 0.45 -8.14 32.97
C ASP A 107 0.32 -7.84 31.46
N PRO A 108 0.88 -6.70 31.00
CA PRO A 108 0.68 -6.19 29.65
C PRO A 108 1.43 -6.98 28.59
N GLU A 109 0.71 -7.38 27.54
CA GLU A 109 1.29 -7.85 26.27
C GLU A 109 1.33 -6.65 25.31
N VAL A 110 2.53 -6.27 24.89
CA VAL A 110 2.79 -5.05 24.13
C VAL A 110 3.21 -5.39 22.70
N LEU A 111 2.54 -4.78 21.71
CA LEU A 111 3.01 -4.76 20.34
C LEU A 111 4.04 -3.64 20.17
N MET A 112 5.26 -4.02 19.78
CA MET A 112 6.33 -3.07 19.53
C MET A 112 6.07 -2.25 18.26
N THR A 113 6.14 -0.92 18.37
CA THR A 113 5.95 0.00 17.25
C THR A 113 7.27 0.48 16.65
N ASP A 114 8.33 0.56 17.45
CA ASP A 114 9.66 0.95 17.05
C ASP A 114 10.71 0.09 17.78
N PHE A 115 11.45 -0.73 17.03
CA PHE A 115 12.47 -1.63 17.61
C PHE A 115 13.68 -0.88 18.16
N ALA A 116 13.90 0.40 17.82
CA ALA A 116 14.93 1.23 18.44
C ALA A 116 14.52 1.72 19.85
N LYS A 117 13.24 1.63 20.20
CA LYS A 117 12.64 2.15 21.44
C LYS A 117 12.07 1.01 22.32
N PHE A 118 12.80 -0.10 22.42
CA PHE A 118 12.29 -1.36 22.97
C PHE A 118 11.84 -1.29 24.44
N ASP A 119 12.43 -0.39 25.23
CA ASP A 119 12.14 -0.15 26.63
C ASP A 119 10.97 0.82 26.86
N ARG A 120 10.73 1.77 25.93
CA ARG A 120 9.73 2.84 26.08
C ARG A 120 8.32 2.36 26.43
N PRO A 121 7.75 1.29 25.85
CA PRO A 121 6.37 0.91 26.14
C PRO A 121 6.10 0.59 27.62
N ALA A 122 7.10 0.05 28.35
CA ALA A 122 6.95 -0.23 29.77
C ALA A 122 6.84 1.08 30.59
N HIS A 123 7.67 2.08 30.27
CA HIS A 123 7.60 3.40 30.89
C HIS A 123 6.29 4.11 30.54
N LEU A 124 5.87 4.07 29.28
CA LEU A 124 4.62 4.69 28.82
C LEU A 124 3.39 4.02 29.45
N HIS A 125 3.41 2.71 29.68
CA HIS A 125 2.33 2.01 30.38
C HIS A 125 2.08 2.58 31.79
N VAL A 126 3.14 2.87 32.54
CA VAL A 126 3.06 3.55 33.83
C VAL A 126 2.68 5.02 33.65
N GLY A 127 3.29 5.69 32.67
CA GLY A 127 3.05 7.10 32.37
C GLY A 127 1.58 7.44 32.07
N PHE A 128 0.91 6.65 31.23
CA PHE A 128 -0.52 6.86 30.94
C PHE A 128 -1.42 6.63 32.17
N GLN A 129 -1.04 5.72 33.08
CA GLN A 129 -1.74 5.55 34.36
C GLN A 129 -1.51 6.77 35.27
N ALA A 130 -0.28 7.30 35.28
CA ALA A 130 0.06 8.52 36.01
C ALA A 130 -0.71 9.74 35.49
N ILE A 131 -0.95 9.86 34.18
CA ILE A 131 -1.79 10.93 33.60
C ILE A 131 -3.20 10.88 34.19
N HIS A 132 -3.84 9.71 34.19
CA HIS A 132 -5.18 9.56 34.75
C HIS A 132 -5.21 9.82 36.26
N ALA A 133 -4.17 9.40 37.00
CA ALA A 133 -4.07 9.65 38.43
C ALA A 133 -3.87 11.15 38.73
N PHE A 134 -3.03 11.85 37.95
CA PHE A 134 -2.80 13.29 38.06
C PHE A 134 -4.10 14.05 37.79
N GLN A 135 -4.79 13.73 36.70
CA GLN A 135 -6.07 14.34 36.35
C GLN A 135 -7.14 14.11 37.42
N LYS A 136 -7.17 12.93 38.03
CA LYS A 136 -8.08 12.63 39.15
C LYS A 136 -7.76 13.47 40.39
N LYS A 137 -6.48 13.76 40.66
CA LYS A 137 -6.03 14.54 41.82
C LYS A 137 -6.30 16.04 41.65
N HIS A 138 -6.01 16.57 40.47
CA HIS A 138 -5.99 18.02 40.21
C HIS A 138 -7.18 18.54 39.39
N SER A 139 -7.99 17.64 38.81
CA SER A 139 -9.08 17.96 37.87
C SER A 139 -8.65 18.65 36.56
N HIS A 140 -7.34 18.64 36.27
CA HIS A 140 -6.76 19.08 34.99
C HIS A 140 -5.55 18.19 34.64
N LEU A 141 -5.13 18.23 33.37
CA LEU A 141 -3.88 17.61 32.92
C LEU A 141 -2.67 18.46 33.37
N PRO A 142 -1.46 17.89 33.44
CA PRO A 142 -0.25 18.68 33.65
C PRO A 142 -0.17 19.89 32.72
N THR A 143 0.18 21.04 33.28
CA THR A 143 0.34 22.29 32.53
C THR A 143 1.48 22.14 31.51
N PRO A 144 1.30 22.57 30.24
CA PRO A 144 2.31 22.43 29.21
C PRO A 144 3.67 22.94 29.67
N TRP A 145 4.69 22.09 29.63
CA TRP A 145 6.09 22.42 29.97
C TRP A 145 6.34 22.96 31.39
N SER A 146 5.39 22.82 32.32
CA SER A 146 5.57 23.18 33.73
C SER A 146 6.52 22.21 34.42
N GLN A 147 7.62 22.75 34.97
CA GLN A 147 8.59 21.94 35.74
C GLN A 147 7.97 21.39 37.02
N ALA A 148 7.13 22.19 37.70
CA ALA A 148 6.49 21.78 38.95
C ALA A 148 5.52 20.61 38.73
N ASP A 149 4.67 20.69 37.70
CA ASP A 149 3.74 19.61 37.35
C ASP A 149 4.51 18.38 36.85
N GLY A 150 5.61 18.57 36.12
CA GLY A 150 6.49 17.50 35.67
C GLY A 150 7.16 16.73 36.82
N ASP A 151 7.70 17.44 37.82
CA ASP A 151 8.29 16.82 39.01
C ASP A 151 7.24 16.07 39.84
N GLU A 152 6.05 16.65 40.02
CA GLU A 152 4.93 15.97 40.70
C GLU A 152 4.48 14.73 39.92
N PHE A 153 4.38 14.83 38.60
CA PHE A 153 3.99 13.72 37.72
C PHE A 153 4.95 12.54 37.85
N VAL A 154 6.27 12.79 37.85
CA VAL A 154 7.28 11.74 38.07
C VAL A 154 7.13 11.11 39.45
N ALA A 155 6.91 11.91 40.49
CA ALA A 155 6.69 11.39 41.84
C ALA A 155 5.46 10.46 41.90
N LEU A 156 4.37 10.86 41.24
CA LEU A 156 3.15 10.06 41.14
C LEU A 156 3.37 8.77 40.34
N ALA A 157 4.10 8.82 39.23
CA ALA A 157 4.45 7.64 38.44
C ALA A 157 5.30 6.64 39.25
N LYS A 158 6.27 7.13 40.05
CA LYS A 158 7.07 6.31 40.96
C LYS A 158 6.22 5.66 42.05
N GLU A 159 5.28 6.39 42.63
CA GLU A 159 4.32 5.86 43.61
C GLU A 159 3.49 4.73 42.99
N LEU A 160 2.91 4.95 41.80
CA LEU A 160 2.15 3.93 41.09
C LEU A 160 2.99 2.71 40.77
N ASN A 161 4.19 2.88 40.22
CA ASN A 161 5.09 1.77 39.88
C ASN A 161 5.50 0.95 41.12
N SER A 162 5.59 1.55 42.30
CA SER A 162 5.88 0.84 43.55
C SER A 162 4.76 -0.15 43.93
N SER A 163 3.51 0.13 43.52
CA SER A 163 2.35 -0.72 43.74
C SER A 163 2.15 -1.80 42.68
N LEU A 164 2.86 -1.71 41.55
CA LEU A 164 2.80 -2.69 40.47
C LEU A 164 3.67 -3.92 40.79
N THR A 165 3.34 -5.05 40.16
CA THR A 165 4.06 -6.32 40.32
C THR A 165 4.22 -7.02 38.97
N GLY A 166 5.20 -7.91 38.86
CA GLY A 166 5.40 -8.70 37.64
C GLY A 166 5.88 -7.86 36.46
N SER A 167 5.41 -8.18 35.26
CA SER A 167 5.81 -7.54 34.00
C SER A 167 5.36 -6.08 33.86
N ALA A 168 4.34 -5.64 34.63
CA ALA A 168 3.92 -4.24 34.65
C ALA A 168 4.84 -3.33 35.47
N LYS A 169 5.65 -3.89 36.37
CA LYS A 169 6.59 -3.12 37.19
C LYS A 169 7.87 -2.87 36.40
N VAL A 170 8.28 -1.61 36.34
CA VAL A 170 9.56 -1.20 35.76
C VAL A 170 10.59 -1.06 36.88
N GLU A 171 11.78 -1.64 36.72
CA GLU A 171 12.83 -1.60 37.75
C GLU A 171 13.29 -0.17 38.03
N GLU A 172 13.61 0.58 36.97
CA GLU A 172 14.01 1.97 37.01
C GLU A 172 13.20 2.75 35.97
N LEU A 173 12.46 3.77 36.42
CA LEU A 173 11.68 4.60 35.50
C LEU A 173 12.57 5.67 34.86
N ASP A 174 12.48 5.82 33.55
CA ASP A 174 13.06 6.95 32.83
C ASP A 174 12.29 8.24 33.20
N GLU A 175 12.87 9.01 34.11
CA GLU A 175 12.30 10.27 34.59
C GLU A 175 12.25 11.33 33.49
N ALA A 176 13.21 11.34 32.57
CA ALA A 176 13.25 12.32 31.48
C ALA A 176 12.09 12.06 30.51
N LEU A 177 11.88 10.80 30.13
CA LEU A 177 10.75 10.39 29.29
C LEU A 177 9.39 10.71 29.96
N LEU A 178 9.24 10.40 31.25
CA LEU A 178 8.01 10.71 31.98
C LEU A 178 7.76 12.21 32.12
N LYS A 179 8.80 13.02 32.34
CA LYS A 179 8.68 14.48 32.31
C LYS A 179 8.22 14.98 30.94
N LYS A 180 8.80 14.47 29.86
CA LYS A 180 8.36 14.83 28.49
C LYS A 180 6.90 14.46 28.26
N LEU A 181 6.46 13.29 28.72
CA LEU A 181 5.06 12.88 28.65
C LEU A 181 4.15 13.86 29.41
N ALA A 182 4.55 14.31 30.60
CA ALA A 182 3.81 15.33 31.34
C ALA A 182 3.72 16.65 30.55
N TYR A 183 4.84 17.14 30.01
CA TYR A 183 4.91 18.42 29.29
C TYR A 183 4.00 18.46 28.07
N VAL A 184 3.82 17.33 27.38
CA VAL A 184 3.00 17.26 26.15
C VAL A 184 1.61 16.66 26.40
N SER A 185 1.26 16.32 27.63
CA SER A 185 0.01 15.61 27.96
C SER A 185 -1.27 16.38 27.63
N ALA A 186 -1.22 17.72 27.69
CA ALA A 186 -2.31 18.61 27.28
C ALA A 186 -2.33 18.89 25.76
N GLY A 187 -1.39 18.30 25.01
CA GLY A 187 -1.28 18.42 23.57
C GLY A 187 -2.33 17.63 22.81
N ASP A 188 -2.79 18.19 21.69
CA ASP A 188 -3.73 17.54 20.77
C ASP A 188 -3.26 17.75 19.32
N LEU A 189 -2.64 16.72 18.75
CA LEU A 189 -1.95 16.80 17.47
C LEU A 189 -2.70 16.02 16.39
N ALA A 190 -3.14 16.72 15.34
CA ALA A 190 -3.85 16.11 14.21
C ALA A 190 -3.10 14.93 13.55
N PRO A 191 -1.76 14.95 13.37
CA PRO A 191 -1.03 13.79 12.85
C PRO A 191 -1.11 12.56 13.75
N ILE A 192 -0.98 12.72 15.07
CA ILE A 192 -1.08 11.62 16.03
C ILE A 192 -2.50 11.06 16.05
N ASN A 193 -3.50 11.94 16.03
CA ASN A 193 -4.91 11.54 15.93
C ASN A 193 -5.22 10.79 14.63
N ALA A 194 -4.64 11.21 13.51
CA ALA A 194 -4.81 10.52 12.23
C ALA A 194 -4.17 9.13 12.25
N PHE A 195 -2.95 9.02 12.80
CA PHE A 195 -2.22 7.76 12.91
C PHE A 195 -2.95 6.77 13.84
N ILE A 196 -3.18 7.15 15.10
CA ILE A 196 -3.86 6.30 16.09
C ILE A 196 -5.32 6.06 15.69
N GLY A 197 -6.00 7.06 15.13
CA GLY A 197 -7.38 6.93 14.64
C GLY A 197 -7.49 5.93 13.48
N GLY A 198 -6.54 5.92 12.55
CA GLY A 198 -6.46 4.93 11.47
C GLY A 198 -6.25 3.52 12.00
N LEU A 199 -5.32 3.33 12.95
CA LEU A 199 -5.08 2.04 13.60
C LEU A 199 -6.31 1.55 14.38
N ALA A 200 -6.91 2.41 15.21
CA ALA A 200 -8.07 2.09 16.01
C ALA A 200 -9.29 1.75 15.13
N ALA A 201 -9.52 2.51 14.06
CA ALA A 201 -10.57 2.20 13.08
C ALA A 201 -10.34 0.82 12.43
N GLN A 202 -9.09 0.50 12.09
CA GLN A 202 -8.75 -0.82 11.57
C GLN A 202 -9.00 -1.92 12.61
N GLU A 203 -8.65 -1.72 13.89
CA GLU A 203 -8.96 -2.69 14.96
C GLU A 203 -10.47 -2.94 15.12
N VAL A 204 -11.30 -1.90 14.96
CA VAL A 204 -12.76 -2.06 14.93
C VAL A 204 -13.20 -2.95 13.77
N MET A 205 -12.61 -2.76 12.59
CA MET A 205 -12.89 -3.62 11.42
C MET A 205 -12.45 -5.06 11.67
N LYS A 206 -11.29 -5.29 12.30
CA LYS A 206 -10.82 -6.64 12.66
C LYS A 206 -11.81 -7.30 13.61
N ALA A 207 -12.24 -6.58 14.66
CA ALA A 207 -13.13 -7.10 15.68
C ALA A 207 -14.49 -7.57 15.12
N CYS A 208 -15.07 -6.85 14.15
CA CYS A 208 -16.38 -7.19 13.59
C CYS A 208 -16.33 -8.15 12.39
N THR A 209 -15.15 -8.36 11.78
CA THR A 209 -14.99 -9.25 10.60
C THR A 209 -14.24 -10.55 10.90
N GLY A 210 -13.43 -10.59 11.95
CA GLY A 210 -12.49 -11.69 12.18
C GLY A 210 -11.38 -11.77 11.13
N LYS A 211 -11.13 -10.70 10.36
CA LYS A 211 -10.08 -10.62 9.34
C LYS A 211 -8.90 -9.78 9.85
N PHE A 212 -7.68 -10.24 9.57
CA PHE A 212 -6.38 -9.78 10.07
C PHE A 212 -6.13 -10.05 11.56
N MET A 213 -4.86 -10.21 11.92
CA MET A 213 -4.46 -10.33 13.32
C MET A 213 -4.71 -9.01 14.07
N PRO A 214 -5.53 -9.00 15.14
CA PRO A 214 -5.71 -7.84 16.02
C PRO A 214 -4.47 -7.56 16.86
N ILE A 215 -4.36 -6.35 17.39
CA ILE A 215 -3.34 -6.00 18.38
C ILE A 215 -3.62 -6.78 19.67
N THR A 216 -2.61 -7.47 20.20
CA THR A 216 -2.68 -8.22 21.47
C THR A 216 -1.66 -7.67 22.48
N GLN A 217 -2.03 -6.84 23.44
CA GLN A 217 -3.27 -6.05 23.57
C GLN A 217 -3.00 -4.55 23.64
N TRP A 218 -1.77 -4.16 24.01
CA TRP A 218 -1.36 -2.78 24.16
C TRP A 218 -0.45 -2.35 23.01
N LEU A 219 -0.66 -1.14 22.52
CA LEU A 219 0.22 -0.48 21.55
C LEU A 219 0.54 0.89 22.09
N TYR A 220 1.82 1.15 22.34
CA TYR A 220 2.34 2.46 22.67
C TYR A 220 3.14 2.99 21.50
N PHE A 221 2.96 4.27 21.22
CA PHE A 221 3.66 4.97 20.15
C PHE A 221 4.04 6.35 20.64
N ASP A 222 5.24 6.78 20.26
CA ASP A 222 5.69 8.15 20.47
C ASP A 222 6.50 8.61 19.25
N SER A 223 6.49 9.92 19.03
CA SER A 223 7.27 10.60 18.00
C SER A 223 8.01 11.77 18.63
N LEU A 224 8.70 11.52 19.75
CA LEU A 224 9.42 12.55 20.51
C LEU A 224 10.49 13.26 19.70
N GLU A 225 10.98 12.63 18.64
CA GLU A 225 11.96 13.19 17.71
C GLU A 225 11.41 14.41 16.93
N CYS A 226 10.09 14.67 17.00
CA CYS A 226 9.50 15.91 16.49
C CYS A 226 9.69 17.13 17.40
N LEU A 227 10.12 16.94 18.65
CA LEU A 227 10.39 18.05 19.55
C LEU A 227 11.72 18.72 19.19
N SER A 228 11.73 20.05 19.14
CA SER A 228 12.97 20.82 19.06
C SER A 228 13.40 21.19 20.48
N GLU A 229 14.67 20.91 20.82
CA GLU A 229 15.22 21.20 22.15
C GLU A 229 16.28 22.30 22.13
N GLU A 230 16.59 22.86 20.97
CA GLU A 230 17.68 23.82 20.78
C GLU A 230 17.31 24.96 19.82
N GLY A 231 17.97 26.11 19.99
CA GLY A 231 17.84 27.25 19.07
C GLY A 231 16.54 28.06 19.23
N ASP A 232 16.05 28.61 18.12
CA ASP A 232 14.90 29.53 18.08
C ASP A 232 13.55 28.90 18.49
N PHE A 233 13.53 27.58 18.69
CA PHE A 233 12.35 26.81 19.05
C PHE A 233 12.44 26.23 20.47
N MET A 234 13.21 26.86 21.36
CA MET A 234 13.32 26.46 22.76
C MET A 234 11.93 26.44 23.43
N LEU A 235 11.54 25.26 23.95
CA LEU A 235 10.22 25.03 24.51
C LEU A 235 10.20 25.39 26.00
N THR A 236 9.30 26.28 26.38
CA THR A 236 9.10 26.78 27.75
C THR A 236 7.62 26.84 28.08
N GLU A 237 7.28 26.96 29.37
CA GLU A 237 5.89 27.11 29.83
C GLU A 237 5.20 28.34 29.19
N GLU A 238 5.91 29.46 29.04
CA GLU A 238 5.37 30.67 28.38
C GLU A 238 5.15 30.45 26.88
N GLU A 239 6.10 29.80 26.22
CA GLU A 239 6.07 29.54 24.78
C GLU A 239 4.92 28.59 24.39
N CYS A 240 4.61 27.65 25.27
CA CYS A 240 3.59 26.61 25.09
C CYS A 240 2.26 26.92 25.81
N ALA A 241 2.13 28.11 26.41
CA ALA A 241 0.90 28.52 27.10
C ALA A 241 -0.28 28.67 26.12
N PRO A 242 -1.51 28.29 26.51
CA PRO A 242 -2.70 28.49 25.70
C PRO A 242 -2.91 29.97 25.33
N ARG A 243 -3.28 30.23 24.07
CA ARG A 243 -3.49 31.59 23.54
C ARG A 243 -4.95 31.88 23.20
N ASN A 244 -5.86 30.99 23.59
CA ASN A 244 -7.27 31.03 23.23
C ASN A 244 -7.47 31.05 21.71
N CYS A 245 -6.74 30.16 21.03
CA CYS A 245 -6.80 30.00 19.59
C CYS A 245 -7.04 28.54 19.21
N ARG A 246 -7.43 28.32 17.95
CA ARG A 246 -7.70 26.97 17.43
C ARG A 246 -6.48 26.04 17.42
N TYR A 247 -5.28 26.55 17.66
CA TYR A 247 -4.02 25.82 17.65
C TYR A 247 -3.48 25.55 19.05
N ASP A 248 -4.22 25.87 20.12
CA ASP A 248 -3.73 25.72 21.50
C ASP A 248 -3.26 24.29 21.81
N GLY A 249 -3.93 23.26 21.28
CA GLY A 249 -3.51 21.87 21.42
C GLY A 249 -2.17 21.55 20.74
N GLN A 250 -1.82 22.23 19.66
CA GLN A 250 -0.52 22.08 18.98
C GLN A 250 0.55 22.96 19.62
N ILE A 251 0.20 24.18 20.02
CA ILE A 251 1.09 25.12 20.73
C ILE A 251 1.54 24.53 22.06
N ALA A 252 0.68 23.80 22.78
CA ALA A 252 1.05 23.10 24.01
C ALA A 252 2.23 22.13 23.84
N VAL A 253 2.48 21.64 22.62
CA VAL A 253 3.59 20.74 22.31
C VAL A 253 4.78 21.47 21.68
N PHE A 254 4.54 22.28 20.66
CA PHE A 254 5.59 22.85 19.80
C PHE A 254 5.84 24.36 20.00
N GLY A 255 5.05 25.02 20.84
CA GLY A 255 5.17 26.46 21.06
C GLY A 255 4.57 27.33 19.96
N LYS A 256 4.43 28.63 20.26
CA LYS A 256 3.90 29.63 19.32
C LYS A 256 4.84 29.92 18.15
N ASN A 257 6.16 29.88 18.33
CA ASN A 257 7.16 30.19 17.30
C ASN A 257 7.12 29.16 16.17
N MET A 258 6.95 27.88 16.52
CA MET A 258 6.74 26.83 15.52
C MET A 258 5.42 27.05 14.78
N GLN A 259 4.34 27.40 15.49
CA GLN A 259 3.05 27.70 14.88
C GLN A 259 3.12 28.86 13.88
N GLU A 260 3.85 29.92 14.22
CA GLU A 260 4.09 31.08 13.35
C GLU A 260 4.95 30.70 12.13
N THR A 261 5.92 29.80 12.30
CA THR A 261 6.74 29.26 11.21
C THR A 261 5.90 28.44 10.24
N LEU A 262 5.04 27.55 10.74
CA LEU A 262 4.10 26.74 9.96
C LEU A 262 3.15 27.62 9.13
N ALA A 263 2.65 28.71 9.70
CA ALA A 263 1.73 29.63 9.04
C ALA A 263 2.35 30.34 7.82
N LYS A 264 3.69 30.46 7.77
CA LYS A 264 4.44 31.11 6.68
C LYS A 264 4.91 30.13 5.60
N GLN A 265 4.76 28.83 5.81
CA GLN A 265 5.28 27.82 4.88
C GLN A 265 4.57 27.84 3.53
N ARG A 266 5.33 27.60 2.46
CA ARG A 266 4.87 27.45 1.10
C ARG A 266 5.15 26.05 0.58
N TYR A 267 4.12 25.21 0.49
CA TYR A 267 4.25 23.79 0.14
C TYR A 267 3.56 23.45 -1.17
N PHE A 268 4.16 22.53 -1.93
CA PHE A 268 3.54 21.95 -3.12
C PHE A 268 3.08 20.52 -2.85
N LEU A 269 1.77 20.29 -2.91
CA LEU A 269 1.13 18.99 -2.78
C LEU A 269 0.81 18.42 -4.16
N VAL A 270 1.44 17.28 -4.50
CA VAL A 270 1.24 16.62 -5.78
C VAL A 270 0.31 15.42 -5.62
N GLY A 271 -0.95 15.60 -6.03
CA GLY A 271 -2.03 14.63 -5.90
C GLY A 271 -3.07 15.04 -4.85
N ALA A 272 -4.34 14.92 -5.21
CA ALA A 272 -5.52 15.17 -4.37
C ALA A 272 -6.36 13.88 -4.19
N GLY A 273 -5.70 12.72 -4.29
CA GLY A 273 -6.28 11.40 -4.03
C GLY A 273 -6.49 11.11 -2.53
N ALA A 274 -6.42 9.83 -2.15
CA ALA A 274 -6.66 9.40 -0.75
C ALA A 274 -5.67 10.05 0.23
N ILE A 275 -4.37 9.92 -0.06
CA ILE A 275 -3.30 10.54 0.72
C ILE A 275 -3.43 12.08 0.67
N GLY A 276 -3.71 12.65 -0.51
CA GLY A 276 -3.85 14.09 -0.68
C GLY A 276 -4.98 14.69 0.17
N CYS A 277 -6.12 14.00 0.28
CA CYS A 277 -7.23 14.41 1.16
C CYS A 277 -6.82 14.43 2.64
N GLU A 278 -6.14 13.39 3.12
CA GLU A 278 -5.67 13.31 4.51
C GLU A 278 -4.60 14.36 4.81
N LEU A 279 -3.66 14.58 3.88
CA LEU A 279 -2.63 15.60 3.99
C LEU A 279 -3.24 17.00 4.05
N MET A 280 -4.18 17.34 3.16
CA MET A 280 -4.81 18.67 3.21
C MET A 280 -5.61 18.90 4.50
N LYS A 281 -6.29 17.87 5.01
CA LYS A 281 -6.94 17.95 6.33
C LYS A 281 -5.91 18.17 7.43
N ASN A 282 -4.79 17.43 7.42
CA ASN A 282 -3.71 17.63 8.39
C ASN A 282 -3.08 19.03 8.28
N PHE A 283 -2.76 19.50 7.06
CA PHE A 283 -2.24 20.85 6.83
C PHE A 283 -3.17 21.93 7.38
N ALA A 284 -4.48 21.79 7.18
CA ALA A 284 -5.45 22.71 7.75
C ALA A 284 -5.47 22.71 9.28
N MET A 285 -5.41 21.53 9.91
CA MET A 285 -5.42 21.43 11.38
C MET A 285 -4.10 21.89 11.99
N ILE A 286 -2.98 21.62 11.33
CA ILE A 286 -1.64 22.11 11.72
C ILE A 286 -1.54 23.63 11.55
N GLY A 287 -2.34 24.24 10.66
CA GLY A 287 -2.23 25.65 10.33
C GLY A 287 -1.08 25.96 9.37
N LEU A 288 -0.67 24.97 8.57
CA LEU A 288 0.28 25.18 7.47
C LEU A 288 -0.29 26.23 6.50
N ALA A 289 0.51 27.22 6.12
CA ALA A 289 0.07 28.32 5.25
C ALA A 289 -1.16 29.10 5.76
N ALA A 290 -1.42 29.09 7.07
CA ALA A 290 -2.52 29.86 7.69
C ALA A 290 -2.12 31.31 8.04
N GLY A 291 -1.15 31.87 7.32
CA GLY A 291 -0.62 33.22 7.45
C GLY A 291 -0.15 33.74 6.09
N GLU A 292 1.14 34.06 5.98
CA GLU A 292 1.75 34.57 4.72
C GLU A 292 2.17 33.46 3.75
N GLY A 293 2.03 32.19 4.14
CA GLY A 293 2.36 31.02 3.32
C GLY A 293 1.31 30.68 2.25
N GLU A 294 1.53 29.57 1.54
CA GLU A 294 0.60 29.05 0.53
C GLU A 294 0.76 27.56 0.28
N VAL A 295 -0.34 26.81 0.23
CA VAL A 295 -0.33 25.43 -0.29
C VAL A 295 -0.82 25.41 -1.73
N ILE A 296 0.03 24.99 -2.64
CA ILE A 296 -0.35 24.71 -4.03
C ILE A 296 -0.67 23.22 -4.13
N VAL A 297 -1.87 22.88 -4.59
CA VAL A 297 -2.27 21.47 -4.78
C VAL A 297 -2.56 21.23 -6.25
N THR A 298 -2.03 20.15 -6.83
CA THR A 298 -2.34 19.79 -8.22
C THR A 298 -2.81 18.35 -8.36
N ASP A 299 -3.82 18.15 -9.19
CA ASP A 299 -4.33 16.84 -9.60
C ASP A 299 -5.10 17.01 -10.91
N MET A 300 -4.81 16.18 -11.92
CA MET A 300 -5.49 16.26 -13.21
C MET A 300 -6.81 15.47 -13.26
N ASP A 301 -7.11 14.69 -12.22
CA ASP A 301 -8.25 13.79 -12.23
C ASP A 301 -9.54 14.48 -11.77
N THR A 302 -10.64 13.99 -12.33
CA THR A 302 -11.98 14.23 -11.81
C THR A 302 -12.35 13.22 -10.73
N ILE A 303 -13.32 13.57 -9.89
CA ILE A 303 -13.84 12.71 -8.82
C ILE A 303 -14.73 11.60 -9.42
N GLU A 304 -14.46 10.36 -9.04
CA GLU A 304 -15.27 9.20 -9.35
C GLU A 304 -15.99 8.63 -8.12
N LYS A 305 -17.06 7.85 -8.35
CA LYS A 305 -17.81 7.20 -7.26
C LYS A 305 -16.94 6.28 -6.39
N SER A 306 -16.00 5.57 -7.01
CA SER A 306 -15.07 4.66 -6.33
C SER A 306 -14.11 5.38 -5.37
N ASN A 307 -13.88 6.68 -5.59
CA ASN A 307 -12.98 7.50 -4.78
C ASN A 307 -13.58 7.82 -3.40
N LEU A 308 -14.90 7.98 -3.33
CA LEU A 308 -15.63 8.45 -2.14
C LEU A 308 -15.45 7.55 -0.90
N ASN A 309 -15.06 6.29 -1.10
CA ASN A 309 -14.79 5.35 -0.01
C ASN A 309 -13.55 5.74 0.84
N ARG A 310 -12.60 6.49 0.27
CA ARG A 310 -11.31 6.83 0.92
C ARG A 310 -10.83 8.27 0.70
N GLN A 311 -11.59 9.08 -0.05
CA GLN A 311 -11.30 10.48 -0.32
C GLN A 311 -12.40 11.33 0.30
N PHE A 312 -12.39 11.42 1.63
CA PHE A 312 -13.51 11.92 2.43
C PHE A 312 -13.78 13.42 2.30
N LEU A 313 -12.91 14.19 1.61
CA LEU A 313 -13.19 15.58 1.27
C LEU A 313 -14.27 15.72 0.19
N PHE A 314 -14.57 14.64 -0.55
CA PHE A 314 -15.52 14.64 -1.64
C PHE A 314 -16.89 14.11 -1.21
N ARG A 315 -17.95 14.54 -1.90
CA ARG A 315 -19.32 14.05 -1.72
C ARG A 315 -19.84 13.41 -3.01
N PRO A 316 -20.91 12.59 -2.93
CA PRO A 316 -21.58 12.08 -4.13
C PRO A 316 -22.00 13.16 -5.14
N SER A 317 -22.30 14.37 -4.67
CA SER A 317 -22.62 15.54 -5.50
C SER A 317 -21.43 16.16 -6.24
N ASP A 318 -20.20 15.72 -5.93
CA ASP A 318 -18.97 16.26 -6.51
C ASP A 318 -18.38 15.38 -7.61
N VAL A 319 -19.02 14.24 -7.91
CA VAL A 319 -18.62 13.39 -9.03
C VAL A 319 -18.54 14.22 -10.32
N THR A 320 -17.51 13.96 -11.14
CA THR A 320 -17.08 14.71 -12.33
C THR A 320 -16.47 16.09 -12.09
N LYS A 321 -16.40 16.60 -10.86
CA LYS A 321 -15.63 17.81 -10.55
C LYS A 321 -14.15 17.47 -10.37
N MET A 322 -13.29 18.46 -10.51
CA MET A 322 -11.84 18.30 -10.31
C MET A 322 -11.51 18.06 -8.83
N LYS A 323 -10.62 17.10 -8.56
CA LYS A 323 -10.23 16.72 -7.20
C LYS A 323 -9.58 17.88 -6.46
N SER A 324 -8.61 18.55 -7.08
CA SER A 324 -7.84 19.65 -6.48
C SER A 324 -8.72 20.82 -6.05
N ASP A 325 -9.59 21.31 -6.94
CA ASP A 325 -10.51 22.41 -6.64
C ASP A 325 -11.49 22.06 -5.51
N THR A 326 -12.13 20.88 -5.62
CA THR A 326 -13.13 20.45 -4.65
C THR A 326 -12.51 20.26 -3.27
N ALA A 327 -11.31 19.68 -3.20
CA ALA A 327 -10.61 19.48 -1.95
C ALA A 327 -10.18 20.81 -1.32
N ALA A 328 -9.65 21.75 -2.11
CA ALA A 328 -9.31 23.08 -1.64
C ALA A 328 -10.53 23.81 -1.03
N MET A 329 -11.69 23.72 -1.69
CA MET A 329 -12.94 24.26 -1.17
C MET A 329 -13.38 23.62 0.16
N ALA A 330 -13.31 22.29 0.26
CA ALA A 330 -13.67 21.56 1.48
C ALA A 330 -12.74 21.92 2.64
N VAL A 331 -11.44 22.03 2.38
CA VAL A 331 -10.42 22.34 3.40
C VAL A 331 -10.51 23.79 3.87
N LYS A 332 -10.86 24.72 2.97
CA LYS A 332 -11.17 26.11 3.35
C LYS A 332 -12.33 26.23 4.35
N GLN A 333 -13.28 25.29 4.35
CA GLN A 333 -14.33 25.25 5.37
C GLN A 333 -13.79 24.77 6.73
N MET A 334 -12.83 23.85 6.72
CA MET A 334 -12.17 23.37 7.95
C MET A 334 -11.29 24.46 8.57
N ASN A 335 -10.51 25.15 7.74
CA ASN A 335 -9.66 26.26 8.16
C ASN A 335 -9.70 27.43 7.15
N PRO A 336 -10.52 28.48 7.41
CA PRO A 336 -10.62 29.64 6.54
C PRO A 336 -9.30 30.40 6.33
N SER A 337 -8.40 30.36 7.31
CA SER A 337 -7.13 31.08 7.30
C SER A 337 -6.09 30.47 6.35
N MET A 338 -6.18 29.16 6.06
CA MET A 338 -5.20 28.46 5.21
C MET A 338 -5.28 28.94 3.76
N LYS A 339 -4.19 29.45 3.17
CA LYS A 339 -4.16 29.83 1.75
C LYS A 339 -3.89 28.60 0.87
N ILE A 340 -4.77 28.33 -0.09
CA ILE A 340 -4.70 27.17 -0.97
C ILE A 340 -4.95 27.61 -2.42
N THR A 341 -4.09 27.19 -3.34
CA THR A 341 -4.23 27.43 -4.78
C THR A 341 -4.31 26.09 -5.51
N PRO A 342 -5.49 25.70 -6.02
CA PRO A 342 -5.66 24.45 -6.75
C PRO A 342 -5.26 24.59 -8.23
N HIS A 343 -4.49 23.63 -8.71
CA HIS A 343 -4.10 23.43 -10.10
C HIS A 343 -4.67 22.11 -10.61
N GLN A 344 -4.81 22.00 -11.94
CA GLN A 344 -5.38 20.83 -12.62
C GLN A 344 -4.35 20.14 -13.52
N ASN A 345 -3.07 20.41 -13.29
CA ASN A 345 -2.00 20.01 -14.21
C ASN A 345 -1.44 18.65 -13.81
N ARG A 346 -1.28 17.75 -14.79
CA ARG A 346 -0.50 16.53 -14.60
C ARG A 346 0.98 16.90 -14.48
N VAL A 347 1.55 16.67 -13.31
CA VAL A 347 2.97 16.89 -13.08
C VAL A 347 3.80 15.96 -13.97
N GLY A 348 4.77 16.55 -14.67
CA GLY A 348 5.66 15.86 -15.59
C GLY A 348 6.37 16.84 -16.52
N PRO A 349 7.19 16.34 -17.47
CA PRO A 349 7.96 17.19 -18.38
C PRO A 349 7.11 18.21 -19.15
N ASP A 350 5.88 17.85 -19.51
CA ASP A 350 4.98 18.71 -20.29
C ASP A 350 4.47 19.93 -19.51
N THR A 351 4.58 19.94 -18.18
CA THR A 351 4.08 21.01 -17.30
C THR A 351 5.18 21.85 -16.65
N GLU A 352 6.44 21.70 -17.08
CA GLU A 352 7.57 22.49 -16.59
C GLU A 352 7.48 23.98 -16.90
N ARG A 353 6.67 24.37 -17.89
CA ARG A 353 6.37 25.79 -18.14
C ARG A 353 5.46 26.42 -17.08
N VAL A 354 4.73 25.60 -16.34
CA VAL A 354 3.86 26.03 -15.23
C VAL A 354 4.63 25.92 -13.91
N TYR A 355 5.40 24.85 -13.75
CA TYR A 355 6.22 24.56 -12.57
C TYR A 355 7.71 24.79 -12.89
N ASP A 356 8.02 26.03 -13.26
CA ASP A 356 9.34 26.48 -13.67
C ASP A 356 10.29 26.71 -12.48
N ASP A 357 11.44 27.33 -12.75
CA ASP A 357 12.46 27.61 -11.74
C ASP A 357 11.90 28.52 -10.63
N ASP A 358 11.23 29.62 -10.98
CA ASP A 358 10.64 30.57 -10.04
C ASP A 358 9.61 29.89 -9.13
N PHE A 359 8.80 28.99 -9.68
CA PHE A 359 7.85 28.21 -8.89
C PHE A 359 8.56 27.39 -7.81
N PHE A 360 9.53 26.55 -8.18
CA PHE A 360 10.22 25.67 -7.23
C PHE A 360 11.08 26.46 -6.24
N GLU A 361 11.79 27.50 -6.69
CA GLU A 361 12.62 28.34 -5.83
C GLU A 361 11.82 28.96 -4.69
N SER A 362 10.56 29.32 -4.94
CA SER A 362 9.66 29.89 -3.92
C SER A 362 9.20 28.90 -2.83
N LEU A 363 9.29 27.58 -3.06
CA LEU A 363 8.74 26.57 -2.14
C LEU A 363 9.64 26.34 -0.92
N ASP A 364 9.05 26.02 0.22
CA ASP A 364 9.76 25.48 1.39
C ASP A 364 9.86 23.96 1.36
N GLY A 365 8.93 23.28 0.68
CA GLY A 365 8.93 21.83 0.55
C GLY A 365 7.86 21.29 -0.41
N VAL A 366 7.99 19.99 -0.70
CA VAL A 366 7.08 19.24 -1.57
C VAL A 366 6.55 18.03 -0.81
N THR A 367 5.29 17.67 -1.08
CA THR A 367 4.69 16.44 -0.55
C THR A 367 4.00 15.67 -1.68
N ASN A 368 4.36 14.40 -1.82
CA ASN A 368 3.76 13.51 -2.81
C ASN A 368 2.56 12.77 -2.22
N ALA A 369 1.51 12.68 -3.04
CA ALA A 369 0.29 11.90 -2.82
C ALA A 369 -0.07 11.15 -4.11
N LEU A 370 0.94 10.52 -4.72
CA LEU A 370 0.93 9.92 -6.04
C LEU A 370 0.55 8.43 -6.01
N ASP A 371 0.17 7.87 -7.16
CA ASP A 371 -0.24 6.47 -7.31
C ASP A 371 0.64 5.65 -8.26
N ASN A 372 1.62 6.29 -8.91
CA ASN A 372 2.54 5.65 -9.85
C ASN A 372 4.00 6.02 -9.57
N VAL A 373 4.92 5.14 -9.92
CA VAL A 373 6.36 5.29 -9.65
C VAL A 373 6.98 6.37 -10.55
N ASP A 374 6.52 6.51 -11.79
CA ASP A 374 7.08 7.49 -12.74
C ASP A 374 6.96 8.93 -12.25
N ALA A 375 5.79 9.31 -11.73
CA ALA A 375 5.56 10.63 -11.17
C ALA A 375 6.38 10.85 -9.89
N ARG A 376 6.55 9.82 -9.04
CA ARG A 376 7.41 9.89 -7.84
C ARG A 376 8.85 10.17 -8.24
N MET A 377 9.37 9.40 -9.19
CA MET A 377 10.72 9.54 -9.74
C MET A 377 10.92 10.91 -10.41
N TYR A 378 9.90 11.43 -11.09
CA TYR A 378 9.94 12.78 -11.65
C TYR A 378 10.06 13.85 -10.55
N MET A 379 9.20 13.79 -9.53
CA MET A 379 9.22 14.76 -8.43
C MET A 379 10.50 14.69 -7.60
N ASP A 380 11.01 13.49 -7.35
CA ASP A 380 12.30 13.28 -6.69
C ASP A 380 13.43 14.01 -7.43
N ARG A 381 13.55 13.83 -8.75
CA ARG A 381 14.55 14.53 -9.57
C ARG A 381 14.41 16.05 -9.50
N ARG A 382 13.19 16.59 -9.54
CA ARG A 382 12.94 18.03 -9.42
C ARG A 382 13.35 18.53 -8.03
N CYS A 383 12.96 17.84 -6.97
CA CYS A 383 13.32 18.20 -5.59
C CYS A 383 14.83 18.16 -5.35
N VAL A 384 15.54 17.18 -5.90
CA VAL A 384 17.02 17.12 -5.86
C VAL A 384 17.62 18.31 -6.59
N TYR A 385 17.14 18.63 -7.80
CA TYR A 385 17.65 19.76 -8.60
C TYR A 385 17.48 21.10 -7.88
N TYR A 386 16.30 21.40 -7.35
CA TYR A 386 16.01 22.66 -6.65
C TYR A 386 16.33 22.64 -5.15
N ARG A 387 16.86 21.53 -4.64
CA ARG A 387 17.23 21.34 -3.22
C ARG A 387 16.04 21.59 -2.29
N LYS A 388 14.90 20.99 -2.62
CA LYS A 388 13.67 21.09 -1.82
C LYS A 388 13.44 19.81 -1.03
N PRO A 389 13.08 19.89 0.26
CA PRO A 389 12.62 18.74 1.02
C PRO A 389 11.43 18.06 0.32
N LEU A 390 11.43 16.73 0.33
CA LEU A 390 10.34 15.92 -0.21
C LEU A 390 9.82 14.94 0.85
N LEU A 391 8.51 15.00 1.08
CA LEU A 391 7.77 14.03 1.87
C LEU A 391 7.08 13.04 0.92
N GLU A 392 7.51 11.78 0.94
CA GLU A 392 6.99 10.70 0.10
C GLU A 392 6.18 9.69 0.93
N SER A 393 5.10 9.18 0.35
CA SER A 393 4.29 8.14 0.98
C SER A 393 3.53 7.27 -0.03
N GLY A 394 3.33 6.01 0.33
CA GLY A 394 2.62 5.03 -0.49
C GLY A 394 1.74 4.12 0.36
N THR A 395 0.68 3.59 -0.25
CA THR A 395 -0.23 2.63 0.38
C THR A 395 -0.61 1.51 -0.58
N LEU A 396 -0.68 0.28 -0.09
CA LEU A 396 -1.17 -0.89 -0.82
C LEU A 396 -2.00 -1.76 0.12
N GLY A 397 -3.33 -1.65 0.04
CA GLY A 397 -4.24 -2.36 0.94
C GLY A 397 -4.03 -1.92 2.39
N THR A 398 -3.64 -2.85 3.26
CA THR A 398 -3.30 -2.59 4.68
C THR A 398 -1.85 -2.18 4.91
N LYS A 399 -1.03 -2.14 3.85
CA LYS A 399 0.38 -1.76 3.90
C LYS A 399 0.54 -0.28 3.59
N GLY A 400 1.52 0.36 4.21
CA GLY A 400 1.92 1.72 3.90
C GLY A 400 3.39 1.96 4.21
N ASN A 401 3.98 2.94 3.55
CA ASN A 401 5.36 3.37 3.77
C ASN A 401 5.44 4.90 3.73
N VAL A 402 6.43 5.44 4.43
CA VAL A 402 6.76 6.88 4.45
C VAL A 402 8.27 7.00 4.27
N GLN A 403 8.70 7.96 3.46
CA GLN A 403 10.11 8.29 3.27
C GLN A 403 10.27 9.82 3.24
N VAL A 404 11.31 10.32 3.90
CA VAL A 404 11.65 11.74 3.91
C VAL A 404 12.98 11.95 3.18
N VAL A 405 13.01 12.92 2.27
CA VAL A 405 14.22 13.34 1.57
C VAL A 405 14.57 14.75 2.00
N ILE A 406 15.68 14.91 2.72
CA ILE A 406 16.19 16.20 3.19
C ILE A 406 17.45 16.55 2.39
N PRO A 407 17.47 17.71 1.69
CA PRO A 407 18.62 18.16 0.93
C PRO A 407 19.90 18.16 1.76
N PHE A 408 20.99 17.64 1.18
CA PHE A 408 22.31 17.55 1.81
C PHE A 408 22.40 16.69 3.08
N LEU A 409 21.38 15.88 3.38
CA LEU A 409 21.36 15.03 4.57
C LEU A 409 21.05 13.57 4.24
N THR A 410 19.95 13.31 3.52
CA THR A 410 19.51 11.94 3.20
C THR A 410 19.75 11.63 1.72
N GLU A 411 19.65 10.35 1.36
CA GLU A 411 19.52 9.95 -0.04
C GLU A 411 18.15 10.37 -0.63
N SER A 412 18.08 10.40 -1.96
CA SER A 412 16.84 10.65 -2.72
C SER A 412 15.99 9.39 -2.85
N TYR A 413 14.72 9.53 -3.23
CA TYR A 413 13.82 8.38 -3.43
C TYR A 413 14.38 7.42 -4.49
N SER A 414 14.92 7.94 -5.58
CA SER A 414 15.48 7.15 -6.68
C SER A 414 16.85 6.50 -6.40
N SER A 415 17.42 6.70 -5.21
CA SER A 415 18.70 6.09 -4.83
C SER A 415 18.59 4.60 -4.51
N SER A 416 17.39 4.15 -4.11
CA SER A 416 17.09 2.74 -3.88
C SER A 416 16.15 2.21 -4.97
N GLN A 417 16.22 0.90 -5.22
CA GLN A 417 15.45 0.26 -6.28
C GLN A 417 14.36 -0.62 -5.70
N ASP A 418 13.11 -0.27 -5.99
CA ASP A 418 11.97 -1.13 -5.71
C ASP A 418 11.96 -2.35 -6.66
N PRO A 419 11.44 -3.51 -6.21
CA PRO A 419 11.22 -4.64 -7.10
C PRO A 419 10.34 -4.24 -8.29
N PRO A 420 10.70 -4.62 -9.53
CA PRO A 420 9.87 -4.31 -10.67
C PRO A 420 8.52 -5.01 -10.57
N GLU A 421 7.50 -4.42 -11.20
CA GLU A 421 6.23 -5.12 -11.38
C GLU A 421 6.47 -6.47 -12.07
N LYS A 422 5.76 -7.49 -11.60
CA LYS A 422 5.86 -8.84 -12.19
C LYS A 422 5.31 -8.80 -13.61
N SER A 423 6.20 -8.85 -14.59
CA SER A 423 5.83 -9.02 -16.00
C SER A 423 5.63 -10.51 -16.32
N ILE A 424 4.52 -10.86 -16.96
CA ILE A 424 4.28 -12.22 -17.43
C ILE A 424 5.05 -12.42 -18.75
N PRO A 425 5.82 -13.51 -18.91
CA PRO A 425 6.51 -13.79 -20.16
C PRO A 425 5.53 -13.86 -21.36
N ILE A 426 5.91 -13.25 -22.48
CA ILE A 426 5.07 -13.17 -23.69
C ILE A 426 4.65 -14.57 -24.19
N CYS A 427 5.53 -15.57 -24.11
CA CYS A 427 5.21 -16.93 -24.52
C CYS A 427 4.10 -17.56 -23.65
N THR A 428 4.12 -17.28 -22.35
CA THR A 428 3.09 -17.72 -21.39
C THR A 428 1.76 -17.04 -21.68
N LEU A 429 1.77 -15.71 -21.91
CA LEU A 429 0.56 -14.95 -22.28
C LEU A 429 -0.07 -15.43 -23.58
N LYS A 430 0.74 -15.70 -24.61
CA LYS A 430 0.24 -15.99 -25.95
C LYS A 430 -0.20 -17.45 -26.14
N ASN A 431 0.52 -18.40 -25.55
CA ASN A 431 0.34 -19.82 -25.91
C ASN A 431 0.12 -20.75 -24.73
N PHE A 432 0.66 -20.43 -23.54
CA PHE A 432 0.68 -21.37 -22.41
C PHE A 432 0.22 -20.71 -21.08
N PRO A 433 -1.00 -20.14 -21.02
CA PRO A 433 -1.53 -19.61 -19.77
C PRO A 433 -1.88 -20.75 -18.81
N ASN A 434 -1.47 -20.63 -17.55
CA ASN A 434 -1.72 -21.61 -16.48
C ASN A 434 -2.33 -20.97 -15.21
N ALA A 435 -2.52 -19.65 -15.22
CA ALA A 435 -3.13 -18.87 -14.15
C ALA A 435 -4.16 -17.89 -14.74
N ILE A 436 -5.14 -17.49 -13.93
CA ILE A 436 -6.23 -16.62 -14.40
C ILE A 436 -5.70 -15.25 -14.84
N GLU A 437 -4.68 -14.75 -14.15
CA GLU A 437 -3.99 -13.49 -14.41
C GLU A 437 -3.43 -13.44 -15.83
N HIS A 438 -2.94 -14.57 -16.36
CA HIS A 438 -2.42 -14.65 -17.72
C HIS A 438 -3.53 -14.40 -18.74
N THR A 439 -4.69 -15.01 -18.54
CA THR A 439 -5.84 -14.82 -19.44
C THR A 439 -6.46 -13.43 -19.31
N LEU A 440 -6.41 -12.81 -18.12
CA LEU A 440 -6.88 -11.44 -17.90
C LEU A 440 -5.99 -10.42 -18.61
N GLN A 441 -4.67 -10.57 -18.51
CA GLN A 441 -3.72 -9.72 -19.22
C GLN A 441 -3.83 -9.91 -20.74
N TRP A 442 -3.94 -11.16 -21.21
CA TRP A 442 -4.21 -11.44 -22.63
C TRP A 442 -5.50 -10.75 -23.11
N ALA A 443 -6.59 -10.83 -22.34
CA ALA A 443 -7.86 -10.21 -22.70
C ALA A 443 -7.77 -8.67 -22.72
N ARG A 444 -6.98 -8.08 -21.82
CA ARG A 444 -6.69 -6.63 -21.81
C ARG A 444 -5.94 -6.19 -23.06
N ASP A 445 -4.93 -6.98 -23.48
CA ASP A 445 -4.15 -6.74 -24.69
C ASP A 445 -5.02 -6.89 -25.95
N GLU A 446 -5.88 -7.92 -26.01
CA GLU A 446 -6.86 -8.08 -27.09
C GLU A 446 -7.81 -6.87 -27.17
N PHE A 447 -8.27 -6.35 -26.03
CA PHE A 447 -9.12 -5.15 -26.04
C PHE A 447 -8.41 -3.93 -26.63
N GLU A 448 -7.16 -3.63 -26.23
CA GLU A 448 -6.38 -2.53 -26.83
C GLU A 448 -6.15 -2.77 -28.33
N GLY A 449 -5.75 -4.00 -28.69
CA GLY A 449 -5.38 -4.39 -30.05
C GLY A 449 -6.56 -4.42 -31.02
N LEU A 450 -7.80 -4.61 -30.53
CA LEU A 450 -9.00 -4.61 -31.37
C LEU A 450 -9.68 -3.25 -31.42
N PHE A 451 -9.81 -2.56 -30.28
CA PHE A 451 -10.74 -1.43 -30.15
C PHE A 451 -10.08 -0.07 -29.96
N LYS A 452 -8.75 -0.01 -29.78
CA LYS A 452 -8.03 1.26 -29.59
C LYS A 452 -6.97 1.48 -30.64
N GLN A 453 -6.00 0.56 -30.77
CA GLN A 453 -4.86 0.75 -31.66
C GLN A 453 -5.29 0.84 -33.15
N PRO A 454 -6.15 -0.04 -33.70
CA PRO A 454 -6.53 0.05 -35.11
C PRO A 454 -7.32 1.33 -35.44
N PRO A 455 -8.32 1.77 -34.63
CA PRO A 455 -8.96 3.06 -34.85
C PRO A 455 -8.01 4.26 -34.78
N GLU A 456 -7.09 4.30 -33.80
CA GLU A 456 -6.10 5.38 -33.69
C GLU A 456 -5.17 5.41 -34.91
N ASN A 457 -4.64 4.27 -35.34
CA ASN A 457 -3.81 4.16 -36.53
C ASN A 457 -4.57 4.57 -37.79
N SER A 458 -5.85 4.18 -37.91
CA SER A 458 -6.71 4.56 -39.03
C SER A 458 -6.94 6.07 -39.07
N MET A 459 -7.19 6.70 -37.91
CA MET A 459 -7.33 8.15 -37.81
C MET A 459 -6.03 8.88 -38.17
N GLN A 460 -4.88 8.40 -37.67
CA GLN A 460 -3.58 8.98 -37.99
C GLN A 460 -3.24 8.83 -39.48
N TYR A 461 -3.55 7.69 -40.09
CA TYR A 461 -3.41 7.49 -41.54
C TYR A 461 -4.21 8.50 -42.35
N LEU A 462 -5.43 8.85 -41.90
CA LEU A 462 -6.31 9.80 -42.59
C LEU A 462 -5.92 11.26 -42.35
N THR A 463 -5.30 11.58 -41.22
CA THR A 463 -5.07 12.97 -40.78
C THR A 463 -3.63 13.44 -40.92
N ASP A 464 -2.65 12.53 -40.86
CA ASP A 464 -1.23 12.87 -40.91
C ASP A 464 -0.59 12.46 -42.24
N PRO A 465 -0.20 13.42 -43.10
CA PRO A 465 0.45 13.14 -44.39
C PRO A 465 1.76 12.36 -44.28
N LYS A 466 2.42 12.36 -43.12
CA LYS A 466 3.69 11.67 -42.87
C LYS A 466 3.52 10.30 -42.22
N PHE A 467 2.29 9.85 -41.96
CA PHE A 467 2.03 8.56 -41.31
C PHE A 467 2.75 7.40 -42.03
N MET A 468 2.56 7.28 -43.35
CA MET A 468 3.17 6.21 -44.15
C MET A 468 4.70 6.19 -44.03
N GLU A 469 5.34 7.36 -44.10
CA GLU A 469 6.80 7.47 -43.99
C GLU A 469 7.29 7.02 -42.59
N ARG A 470 6.57 7.40 -41.53
CA ARG A 470 6.92 6.99 -40.16
C ARG A 470 6.70 5.50 -39.94
N THR A 471 5.56 4.97 -40.37
CA THR A 471 5.20 3.56 -40.19
C THR A 471 6.18 2.64 -40.91
N LEU A 472 6.63 2.98 -42.11
CA LEU A 472 7.61 2.20 -42.86
C LEU A 472 9.02 2.21 -42.24
N LYS A 473 9.31 3.16 -41.35
CA LYS A 473 10.58 3.22 -40.60
C LYS A 473 10.54 2.39 -39.30
N LEU A 474 9.41 1.81 -38.94
CA LEU A 474 9.29 0.95 -37.76
C LEU A 474 10.07 -0.36 -37.94
N PRO A 475 10.63 -0.94 -36.86
CA PRO A 475 11.43 -2.15 -36.94
C PRO A 475 10.58 -3.42 -37.15
N GLY A 476 11.18 -4.41 -37.83
CA GLY A 476 10.63 -5.77 -37.92
C GLY A 476 9.32 -5.87 -38.69
N ALA A 477 8.36 -6.62 -38.14
CA ALA A 477 7.06 -6.87 -38.77
C ALA A 477 6.01 -5.77 -38.47
N GLN A 478 6.32 -4.81 -37.59
CA GLN A 478 5.39 -3.76 -37.18
C GLN A 478 4.79 -2.95 -38.34
N PRO A 479 5.55 -2.58 -39.40
CA PRO A 479 4.95 -1.88 -40.54
C PRO A 479 3.81 -2.66 -41.19
N VAL A 480 3.97 -3.98 -41.32
CA VAL A 480 2.95 -4.86 -41.92
C VAL A 480 1.74 -4.96 -41.01
N GLU A 481 1.96 -5.20 -39.71
CA GLU A 481 0.88 -5.30 -38.72
C GLU A 481 0.02 -4.03 -38.66
N VAL A 482 0.66 -2.85 -38.63
CA VAL A 482 -0.04 -1.55 -38.60
C VAL A 482 -0.83 -1.32 -39.88
N LEU A 483 -0.22 -1.56 -41.05
CA LEU A 483 -0.89 -1.32 -42.33
C LEU A 483 -2.02 -2.33 -42.59
N GLU A 484 -1.86 -3.59 -42.20
CA GLU A 484 -2.93 -4.58 -42.25
C GLU A 484 -4.10 -4.21 -41.35
N ALA A 485 -3.83 -3.72 -40.13
CA ALA A 485 -4.86 -3.26 -39.22
C ALA A 485 -5.66 -2.10 -39.81
N VAL A 486 -4.98 -1.09 -40.37
CA VAL A 486 -5.63 0.05 -41.06
C VAL A 486 -6.46 -0.42 -42.24
N TYR A 487 -5.91 -1.32 -43.08
CA TYR A 487 -6.63 -1.86 -44.23
C TYR A 487 -7.88 -2.63 -43.81
N LYS A 488 -7.79 -3.47 -42.76
CA LYS A 488 -8.95 -4.17 -42.23
C LYS A 488 -10.01 -3.21 -41.71
N SER A 489 -9.62 -2.24 -40.88
CA SER A 489 -10.55 -1.28 -40.28
C SER A 489 -11.26 -0.38 -41.30
N LEU A 490 -10.56 0.04 -42.37
CA LEU A 490 -11.10 0.98 -43.36
C LEU A 490 -11.75 0.31 -44.57
N VAL A 491 -11.40 -0.94 -44.88
CA VAL A 491 -11.82 -1.59 -46.13
C VAL A 491 -12.50 -2.93 -45.90
N THR A 492 -11.81 -3.94 -45.37
CA THR A 492 -12.34 -5.32 -45.41
C THR A 492 -13.37 -5.60 -44.31
N ASP A 493 -13.14 -5.07 -43.12
CA ASP A 493 -13.90 -5.37 -41.91
C ASP A 493 -14.71 -4.16 -41.44
N CYS A 494 -14.86 -3.14 -42.30
CA CYS A 494 -15.64 -1.95 -41.99
C CYS A 494 -17.14 -2.32 -41.90
N PRO A 495 -17.77 -2.25 -40.71
CA PRO A 495 -19.16 -2.67 -40.58
C PRO A 495 -20.12 -1.61 -41.13
N HIS A 496 -21.16 -2.03 -41.85
CA HIS A 496 -22.22 -1.13 -42.36
C HIS A 496 -23.53 -1.24 -41.56
N SER A 497 -23.64 -2.26 -40.71
CA SER A 497 -24.79 -2.51 -39.86
C SER A 497 -24.38 -3.18 -38.53
N TRP A 498 -25.28 -3.14 -37.55
CA TRP A 498 -25.10 -3.89 -36.30
C TRP A 498 -24.94 -5.40 -36.55
N ALA A 499 -25.65 -5.95 -37.55
CA ALA A 499 -25.55 -7.37 -37.90
C ALA A 499 -24.13 -7.74 -38.38
N ASP A 500 -23.45 -6.84 -39.09
CA ASP A 500 -22.06 -7.05 -39.52
C ASP A 500 -21.12 -7.08 -38.32
N CYS A 501 -21.32 -6.21 -37.32
CA CYS A 501 -20.56 -6.25 -36.08
C CYS A 501 -20.74 -7.58 -35.34
N VAL A 502 -21.97 -8.12 -35.29
CA VAL A 502 -22.25 -9.42 -34.67
C VAL A 502 -21.57 -10.56 -35.44
N ALA A 503 -21.61 -10.53 -36.77
CA ALA A 503 -20.93 -11.50 -37.62
C ALA A 503 -19.41 -11.45 -37.41
N TRP A 504 -18.82 -10.26 -37.38
CA TRP A 504 -17.41 -10.05 -37.09
C TRP A 504 -17.03 -10.62 -35.71
N ALA A 505 -17.79 -10.30 -34.66
CA ALA A 505 -17.54 -10.81 -33.31
C ALA A 505 -17.60 -12.34 -33.23
N ARG A 506 -18.58 -12.96 -33.92
CA ARG A 506 -18.70 -14.42 -34.01
C ARG A 506 -17.50 -15.06 -34.72
N ASN A 507 -17.01 -14.43 -35.79
CA ASN A 507 -15.85 -14.90 -36.54
C ASN A 507 -14.56 -14.74 -35.72
N HIS A 508 -14.39 -13.60 -35.06
CA HIS A 508 -13.26 -13.35 -34.16
C HIS A 508 -13.24 -14.36 -33.00
N TRP A 509 -14.39 -14.66 -32.39
CA TRP A 509 -14.51 -15.71 -31.38
C TRP A 509 -14.05 -17.07 -31.90
N GLN A 510 -14.43 -17.46 -33.13
CA GLN A 510 -13.95 -18.70 -33.74
C GLN A 510 -12.44 -18.69 -33.90
N CYS A 511 -11.88 -17.57 -34.37
CA CYS A 511 -10.45 -17.47 -34.58
C CYS A 511 -9.67 -17.66 -33.27
N GLN A 512 -10.03 -16.91 -32.23
CA GLN A 512 -9.29 -16.94 -30.96
C GLN A 512 -9.51 -18.22 -30.15
N TYR A 513 -10.76 -18.65 -30.01
CA TYR A 513 -11.12 -19.74 -29.10
C TYR A 513 -11.32 -21.09 -29.78
N ASN A 514 -11.05 -21.18 -31.09
CA ASN A 514 -11.07 -22.47 -31.80
C ASN A 514 -9.90 -22.61 -32.77
N ASN A 515 -9.80 -21.74 -33.79
CA ASN A 515 -8.81 -21.93 -34.87
C ASN A 515 -7.38 -21.86 -34.32
N ASN A 516 -7.07 -20.85 -33.51
CA ASN A 516 -5.76 -20.66 -32.92
C ASN A 516 -5.40 -21.81 -31.97
N ILE A 517 -6.37 -22.31 -31.19
CA ILE A 517 -6.17 -23.47 -30.31
C ILE A 517 -5.88 -24.73 -31.12
N ARG A 518 -6.63 -24.97 -32.21
CA ARG A 518 -6.38 -26.11 -33.11
C ARG A 518 -5.03 -26.02 -33.79
N GLN A 519 -4.62 -24.81 -34.19
CA GLN A 519 -3.30 -24.58 -34.76
C GLN A 519 -2.19 -24.84 -33.73
N LEU A 520 -2.39 -24.43 -32.47
CA LEU A 520 -1.45 -24.71 -31.39
C LEU A 520 -1.31 -26.21 -31.14
N LEU A 521 -2.42 -26.95 -31.05
CA LEU A 521 -2.43 -28.41 -30.89
C LEU A 521 -1.88 -29.15 -32.12
N HIS A 522 -1.98 -28.56 -33.31
CA HIS A 522 -1.34 -29.10 -34.51
C HIS A 522 0.19 -28.96 -34.44
N ASN A 523 0.67 -27.79 -34.01
CA ASN A 523 2.10 -27.53 -33.85
C ASN A 523 2.71 -28.32 -32.68
N PHE A 524 1.92 -28.50 -31.60
CA PHE A 524 2.29 -29.22 -30.40
C PHE A 524 1.25 -30.29 -30.06
N PRO A 525 1.36 -31.50 -30.64
CA PRO A 525 0.42 -32.58 -30.36
C PRO A 525 0.30 -32.88 -28.85
N PRO A 526 -0.90 -33.25 -28.35
CA PRO A 526 -1.14 -33.51 -26.92
C PRO A 526 -0.22 -34.55 -26.27
N ASP A 527 0.32 -35.46 -27.08
CA ASP A 527 1.18 -36.57 -26.70
C ASP A 527 2.67 -36.34 -27.03
N GLN A 528 3.03 -35.14 -27.50
CA GLN A 528 4.41 -34.82 -27.85
C GLN A 528 5.35 -34.91 -26.64
N LEU A 529 6.51 -35.55 -26.84
CA LEU A 529 7.58 -35.67 -25.85
C LEU A 529 8.73 -34.70 -26.14
N TRP A 530 9.30 -34.11 -25.10
CA TRP A 530 10.56 -33.38 -25.09
C TRP A 530 11.47 -33.93 -23.99
N ARG A 531 12.57 -34.59 -24.38
CA ARG A 531 13.56 -35.22 -23.47
C ARG A 531 12.92 -35.98 -22.29
N PRO A 532 12.76 -37.30 -22.45
CA PRO A 532 11.64 -38.18 -22.03
C PRO A 532 10.33 -37.63 -21.42
N LEU A 533 10.11 -36.33 -21.28
CA LEU A 533 8.94 -35.73 -20.61
C LEU A 533 7.87 -35.30 -21.63
N LEU A 534 6.60 -35.25 -21.23
CA LEU A 534 5.54 -34.66 -22.06
C LEU A 534 5.69 -33.14 -22.15
N VAL A 535 5.46 -32.58 -23.34
CA VAL A 535 5.41 -31.13 -23.57
C VAL A 535 4.29 -30.49 -22.75
N TRP A 536 3.14 -31.16 -22.69
CA TRP A 536 1.97 -30.75 -21.90
C TRP A 536 2.04 -31.28 -20.46
N ALA A 537 3.20 -31.14 -19.83
CA ALA A 537 3.39 -31.42 -18.41
C ALA A 537 3.84 -30.15 -17.70
N LYS A 538 3.58 -30.06 -16.39
CA LYS A 538 4.01 -28.96 -15.52
C LYS A 538 3.31 -27.64 -15.86
N GLU A 539 4.03 -26.63 -16.35
CA GLU A 539 3.53 -25.26 -16.56
C GLU A 539 2.66 -25.09 -17.81
N MET A 540 2.66 -26.09 -18.70
CA MET A 540 1.89 -26.07 -19.94
C MET A 540 0.65 -26.96 -19.80
N SER A 541 -0.50 -26.34 -19.56
CA SER A 541 -1.79 -27.03 -19.57
C SER A 541 -2.20 -27.31 -21.01
N SER A 542 -2.50 -28.58 -21.34
CA SER A 542 -3.08 -28.89 -22.65
C SER A 542 -4.44 -28.21 -22.78
N PRO A 543 -4.68 -27.42 -23.84
CA PRO A 543 -6.02 -26.98 -24.16
C PRO A 543 -6.94 -28.20 -24.36
N PRO A 544 -8.26 -28.06 -24.11
CA PRO A 544 -9.21 -29.12 -24.40
C PRO A 544 -9.12 -29.50 -25.88
N ARG A 545 -9.29 -30.79 -26.20
CA ARG A 545 -9.47 -31.22 -27.59
C ARG A 545 -10.83 -30.70 -28.06
N ILE A 546 -10.80 -29.69 -28.92
CA ILE A 546 -12.01 -29.04 -29.49
C ILE A 546 -12.48 -29.76 -30.73
#